data_AF-A0ABD0QT05-F1
#
_entry.id   AF-A0ABD0QT05-F1
#
_cell.length_a   1.000
_cell.length_b   1.000
_cell.length_c   1.000
_cell.angle_alpha   90.00
_cell.angle_beta   90.00
_cell.angle_gamma   90.00
#
_symmetry.space_group_name_H-M   'P 1'
#
loop_
_entity.id
_entity.type
_entity.pdbx_description
1 polymer ?
#
loop_
_entity_poly.entity_id
_entity_poly.type
_entity_poly.pdbx_seq_one_letter_code
_entity_poly.pdbx_strand_id
1 'polypeptide(L)'
;DAKAHGVFVGVVGGALCLFLAVFILVCTETLSQRWRTLLGLTVWATYLTMGFTFIFSTGTEIPIQPWDQVPFFLFIIITVYTMLPFQISYAVTLSIISSLSHIIVLSVCLTKAGLHDGGLIAKQLLSNAMVFVCGIVVGAFHKVLMERALKQTFQDTLRCLGIRMKLEIEKRQQ
;
A
#
# COMPACT_ATOMS: atom_id res chain seq x y z
N ASP A 1 -20.71 0.83 -29.02
CA ASP A 1 -19.52 1.68 -29.29
C ASP A 1 -18.18 0.94 -29.17
N ALA A 2 -17.69 0.33 -30.26
CA ALA A 2 -16.42 -0.42 -30.25
C ALA A 2 -15.17 0.47 -30.06
N LYS A 3 -15.26 1.76 -30.44
CA LYS A 3 -14.13 2.69 -30.40
C LYS A 3 -13.77 3.11 -28.96
N ALA A 4 -14.76 3.24 -28.07
CA ALA A 4 -14.56 3.56 -26.66
C ALA A 4 -13.92 2.39 -25.89
N HIS A 5 -14.33 1.15 -26.18
CA HIS A 5 -13.71 -0.05 -25.60
C HIS A 5 -12.25 -0.22 -26.05
N GLY A 6 -11.92 0.11 -27.31
CA GLY A 6 -10.54 0.07 -27.79
C GLY A 6 -9.62 1.07 -27.07
N VAL A 7 -10.11 2.28 -26.82
CA VAL A 7 -9.36 3.30 -26.05
C VAL A 7 -9.20 2.87 -24.59
N PHE A 8 -10.26 2.35 -23.96
CA PHE A 8 -10.20 1.87 -22.58
C PHE A 8 -9.20 0.71 -22.42
N VAL A 9 -9.28 -0.30 -23.29
CA VAL A 9 -8.35 -1.45 -23.27
C VAL A 9 -6.92 -1.01 -23.58
N GLY A 10 -6.73 -0.05 -24.48
CA GLY A 10 -5.41 0.51 -24.77
C GLY A 10 -4.81 1.26 -23.57
N VAL A 11 -5.61 2.05 -22.85
CA VAL A 11 -5.16 2.78 -21.66
C VAL A 11 -4.86 1.81 -20.51
N VAL A 12 -5.72 0.82 -20.26
CA VAL A 12 -5.52 -0.20 -19.22
C VAL A 12 -4.31 -1.08 -19.55
N GLY A 13 -4.17 -1.52 -20.80
CA GLY A 13 -3.03 -2.29 -21.27
C GLY A 13 -1.72 -1.51 -21.20
N GLY A 14 -1.73 -0.23 -21.60
CA GLY A 14 -0.58 0.66 -21.49
C GLY A 14 -0.16 0.88 -20.03
N ALA A 15 -1.11 1.10 -19.13
CA ALA A 15 -0.84 1.21 -17.70
C ALA A 15 -0.25 -0.09 -17.12
N LEU A 16 -0.79 -1.25 -17.49
CA LEU A 16 -0.27 -2.56 -17.08
C LEU A 16 1.16 -2.81 -17.58
N CYS A 17 1.43 -2.50 -18.85
CA CYS A 17 2.77 -2.63 -19.44
C CYS A 17 3.78 -1.70 -18.76
N LEU A 18 3.38 -0.45 -18.46
CA LEU A 18 4.22 0.49 -17.72
C LEU A 18 4.51 -0.05 -16.31
N PHE A 19 3.50 -0.58 -15.62
CA PHE A 19 3.65 -1.23 -14.31
C PHE A 19 4.60 -2.42 -14.35
N LEU A 20 4.47 -3.29 -15.35
CA LEU A 20 5.33 -4.46 -15.53
C LEU A 20 6.78 -4.05 -15.84
N ALA A 21 6.98 -3.07 -16.73
CA ALA A 21 8.31 -2.57 -17.04
C ALA A 21 8.98 -1.95 -15.79
N VAL A 22 8.24 -1.14 -15.05
CA VAL A 22 8.64 -0.59 -13.75
C VAL A 22 9.00 -1.70 -12.75
N PHE A 23 8.18 -2.75 -12.66
CA PHE A 23 8.37 -3.87 -11.76
C PHE A 23 9.62 -4.68 -12.12
N ILE A 24 9.83 -5.01 -13.39
CA ILE A 24 11.04 -5.70 -13.87
C ILE A 24 12.28 -4.83 -13.58
N LEU A 25 12.20 -3.52 -13.82
CA LEU A 25 13.30 -2.60 -13.53
C LEU A 25 13.65 -2.54 -12.03
N VAL A 26 12.64 -2.63 -11.15
CA VAL A 26 12.83 -2.79 -9.69
C VAL A 26 13.52 -4.11 -9.36
N CYS A 27 13.10 -5.20 -10.00
CA CYS A 27 13.68 -6.53 -9.81
C CYS A 27 15.13 -6.66 -10.33
N THR A 28 15.57 -5.77 -11.23
CA THR A 28 16.91 -5.85 -11.82
C THR A 28 17.99 -5.19 -10.93
N GLU A 29 17.66 -4.70 -9.74
CA GLU A 29 18.56 -4.06 -8.77
C GLU A 29 19.38 -2.85 -9.31
N THR A 30 19.11 -2.37 -10.52
CA THR A 30 19.89 -1.32 -11.21
C THR A 30 19.60 0.10 -10.73
N LEU A 31 18.64 0.30 -9.81
CA LEU A 31 18.09 1.61 -9.47
C LEU A 31 18.46 2.09 -8.06
N SER A 32 18.79 3.39 -7.98
CA SER A 32 19.00 4.12 -6.72
C SER A 32 17.75 4.08 -5.83
N GLN A 33 17.95 4.11 -4.50
CA GLN A 33 16.88 4.14 -3.47
C GLN A 33 15.80 5.20 -3.77
N ARG A 34 16.15 6.32 -4.43
CA ARG A 34 15.19 7.38 -4.82
C ARG A 34 14.17 6.89 -5.86
N TRP A 35 14.58 6.07 -6.82
CA TRP A 35 13.69 5.56 -7.86
C TRP A 35 12.74 4.50 -7.31
N ARG A 36 13.18 3.64 -6.39
CA ARG A 36 12.29 2.69 -5.68
C ARG A 36 11.15 3.42 -4.94
N THR A 37 11.45 4.57 -4.32
CA THR A 37 10.43 5.41 -3.69
C THR A 37 9.45 6.00 -4.72
N LEU A 38 9.94 6.50 -5.86
CA LEU A 38 9.05 7.02 -6.91
C LEU A 38 8.11 5.94 -7.46
N LEU A 39 8.64 4.75 -7.72
CA LEU A 39 7.85 3.62 -8.24
C LEU A 39 6.81 3.14 -7.21
N GLY A 40 7.18 3.06 -5.95
CA GLY A 40 6.23 2.80 -4.87
C GLY A 40 5.13 3.87 -4.80
N LEU A 41 5.48 5.15 -5.00
CA LEU A 41 4.52 6.24 -4.96
C LEU A 41 3.55 6.17 -6.14
N THR A 42 4.03 5.77 -7.33
CA THR A 42 3.16 5.46 -8.48
C THR A 42 2.20 4.32 -8.17
N VAL A 43 2.69 3.20 -7.61
CA VAL A 43 1.85 2.05 -7.20
C VAL A 43 0.77 2.49 -6.20
N TRP A 44 1.16 3.23 -5.15
CA TRP A 44 0.23 3.78 -4.18
C TRP A 44 -0.82 4.69 -4.82
N ALA A 45 -0.41 5.59 -5.71
CA ALA A 45 -1.31 6.50 -6.42
C ALA A 45 -2.31 5.73 -7.29
N THR A 46 -1.89 4.65 -7.95
CA THR A 46 -2.82 3.81 -8.72
C THR A 46 -3.82 3.08 -7.84
N TYR A 47 -3.40 2.54 -6.69
CA TYR A 47 -4.34 1.92 -5.77
C TYR A 47 -5.36 2.92 -5.22
N LEU A 48 -4.92 4.14 -4.87
CA LEU A 48 -5.85 5.20 -4.49
C LEU A 48 -6.80 5.56 -5.62
N THR A 49 -6.28 5.71 -6.84
CA THR A 49 -7.10 6.04 -8.02
C THR A 49 -8.14 4.94 -8.26
N MET A 50 -7.75 3.66 -8.21
CA MET A 50 -8.69 2.54 -8.31
C MET A 50 -9.76 2.60 -7.21
N GLY A 51 -9.35 2.87 -5.97
CA GLY A 51 -10.25 3.02 -4.84
C GLY A 51 -11.29 4.10 -5.07
N PHE A 52 -10.87 5.28 -5.52
CA PHE A 52 -11.78 6.39 -5.84
C PHE A 52 -12.66 6.11 -7.04
N THR A 53 -12.12 5.51 -8.12
CA THR A 53 -12.93 5.14 -9.28
C THR A 53 -14.03 4.16 -8.89
N PHE A 54 -13.77 3.23 -7.96
CA PHE A 54 -14.80 2.33 -7.46
C PHE A 54 -15.93 3.08 -6.72
N ILE A 55 -15.61 4.13 -5.96
CA ILE A 55 -16.63 4.99 -5.33
C ILE A 55 -17.48 5.70 -6.39
N PHE A 56 -16.83 6.34 -7.36
CA PHE A 56 -17.52 7.20 -8.33
C PHE A 56 -18.29 6.40 -9.37
N SER A 57 -17.76 5.27 -9.84
CA SER A 57 -18.43 4.40 -10.81
C SER A 57 -19.63 3.67 -10.22
N THR A 58 -19.66 3.45 -8.91
CA THR A 58 -20.79 2.74 -8.27
C THR A 58 -21.91 3.71 -7.81
N GLY A 59 -21.66 5.02 -7.87
CA GLY A 59 -22.63 6.06 -7.49
C GLY A 59 -23.82 6.23 -8.44
N THR A 60 -23.98 5.39 -9.47
CA THR A 60 -25.03 5.57 -10.50
C THR A 60 -26.19 4.58 -10.41
N GLU A 61 -26.05 3.36 -9.85
CA GLU A 61 -27.10 2.32 -10.03
C GLU A 61 -27.36 1.35 -8.85
N ILE A 62 -26.61 1.38 -7.73
CA ILE A 62 -26.75 0.34 -6.67
C ILE A 62 -26.62 0.94 -5.24
N PRO A 63 -27.51 0.60 -4.28
CA PRO A 63 -27.39 1.04 -2.89
C PRO A 63 -26.29 0.25 -2.17
N ILE A 64 -25.05 0.65 -2.38
CA ILE A 64 -23.90 0.09 -1.66
C ILE A 64 -23.90 0.60 -0.23
N GLN A 65 -23.73 -0.32 0.71
CA GLN A 65 -23.57 0.01 2.12
C GLN A 65 -22.22 0.72 2.34
N PRO A 66 -22.14 1.81 3.13
CA PRO A 66 -20.92 2.60 3.35
C PRO A 66 -19.75 1.83 3.99
N TRP A 67 -19.95 0.55 4.33
CA TRP A 67 -18.94 -0.37 4.85
C TRP A 67 -18.17 -1.10 3.75
N ASP A 68 -18.71 -1.24 2.54
CA ASP A 68 -18.13 -2.11 1.50
C ASP A 68 -16.76 -1.59 0.98
N GLN A 69 -16.52 -0.30 1.17
CA GLN A 69 -15.31 0.39 0.70
C GLN A 69 -14.15 0.38 1.71
N VAL A 70 -14.46 0.26 3.01
CA VAL A 70 -13.46 0.31 4.10
C VAL A 70 -12.39 -0.78 3.96
N PRO A 71 -12.72 -2.04 3.61
CA PRO A 71 -11.73 -3.11 3.40
C PRO A 71 -10.72 -2.80 2.29
N PHE A 72 -11.15 -2.14 1.21
CA PHE A 72 -10.24 -1.78 0.12
C PHE A 72 -9.19 -0.76 0.58
N PHE A 73 -9.60 0.25 1.34
CA PHE A 73 -8.66 1.24 1.88
C PHE A 73 -7.74 0.64 2.94
N LEU A 74 -8.24 -0.28 3.76
CA LEU A 74 -7.39 -1.08 4.65
C LEU A 74 -6.36 -1.91 3.87
N PHE A 75 -6.76 -2.52 2.75
CA PHE A 75 -5.84 -3.25 1.88
C PHE A 75 -4.72 -2.34 1.35
N ILE A 76 -5.05 -1.11 0.93
CA ILE A 76 -4.02 -0.12 0.53
C ILE A 76 -3.05 0.13 1.69
N ILE A 77 -3.55 0.39 2.90
CA ILE A 77 -2.72 0.66 4.09
C ILE A 77 -1.78 -0.53 4.35
N ILE A 78 -2.30 -1.74 4.47
CA ILE A 78 -1.50 -2.94 4.73
C ILE A 78 -0.48 -3.18 3.61
N THR A 79 -0.85 -2.97 2.35
CA THR A 79 0.04 -3.14 1.20
C THR A 79 1.20 -2.13 1.22
N VAL A 80 0.93 -0.86 1.59
CA VAL A 80 1.96 0.18 1.76
C VAL A 80 3.00 -0.22 2.82
N TYR A 81 2.57 -0.90 3.88
CA TYR A 81 3.48 -1.38 4.93
C TYR A 81 4.24 -2.64 4.55
N THR A 82 3.57 -3.61 3.94
CA THR A 82 4.09 -4.98 3.74
C THR A 82 4.81 -5.17 2.41
N MET A 83 4.36 -4.53 1.33
CA MET A 83 4.83 -4.80 -0.04
C MET A 83 5.65 -3.65 -0.63
N LEU A 84 5.45 -2.41 -0.18
CA LEU A 84 6.17 -1.27 -0.77
C LEU A 84 7.50 -1.00 -0.04
N PRO A 85 8.58 -0.70 -0.80
CA PRO A 85 9.95 -0.51 -0.28
C PRO A 85 10.14 0.87 0.35
N PHE A 86 9.17 1.35 1.13
CA PHE A 86 9.24 2.63 1.81
C PHE A 86 9.88 2.51 3.19
N GLN A 87 10.49 3.61 3.67
CA GLN A 87 10.81 3.74 5.08
C GLN A 87 9.52 3.86 5.91
N ILE A 88 9.57 3.51 7.19
CA ILE A 88 8.42 3.57 8.10
C ILE A 88 7.75 4.95 8.08
N SER A 89 8.52 6.04 8.11
CA SER A 89 7.97 7.41 8.09
C SER A 89 7.12 7.68 6.85
N TYR A 90 7.58 7.29 5.66
CA TYR A 90 6.81 7.46 4.42
C TYR A 90 5.56 6.58 4.40
N ALA A 91 5.67 5.33 4.87
CA ALA A 91 4.52 4.43 4.96
C ALA A 91 3.42 4.97 5.87
N VAL A 92 3.80 5.57 7.01
CA VAL A 92 2.87 6.27 7.92
C VAL A 92 2.21 7.46 7.24
N THR A 93 2.99 8.34 6.60
CA THR A 93 2.44 9.51 5.92
C THR A 93 1.45 9.12 4.82
N LEU A 94 1.80 8.16 3.95
CA LEU A 94 0.93 7.71 2.87
C LEU A 94 -0.36 7.04 3.41
N SER A 95 -0.27 6.29 4.49
CA SER A 95 -1.44 5.66 5.12
C SER A 95 -2.37 6.67 5.77
N ILE A 96 -1.83 7.73 6.39
CA ILE A 96 -2.60 8.85 6.93
C ILE A 96 -3.32 9.58 5.78
N ILE A 97 -2.60 9.89 4.69
CA ILE A 97 -3.20 10.54 3.51
C ILE A 97 -4.34 9.70 2.94
N SER A 98 -4.11 8.39 2.73
CA SER A 98 -5.15 7.47 2.25
C SER A 98 -6.37 7.44 3.18
N SER A 99 -6.16 7.34 4.49
CA SER A 99 -7.25 7.31 5.48
C SER A 99 -8.03 8.62 5.52
N LEU A 100 -7.35 9.76 5.54
CA LEU A 100 -7.98 11.09 5.53
C LEU A 100 -8.78 11.29 4.24
N SER A 101 -8.22 10.92 3.09
CA SER A 101 -8.89 11.05 1.80
C SER A 101 -10.19 10.24 1.75
N HIS A 102 -10.21 9.02 2.30
CA HIS A 102 -11.42 8.22 2.46
C HIS A 102 -12.45 8.90 3.37
N ILE A 103 -12.02 9.34 4.56
CA ILE A 103 -12.90 9.97 5.56
C ILE A 103 -13.54 11.25 4.99
N ILE A 104 -12.78 12.07 4.26
CA ILE A 104 -13.30 13.28 3.61
C ILE A 104 -14.34 12.93 2.54
N VAL A 105 -14.03 11.99 1.65
CA VAL A 105 -14.97 11.60 0.57
C VAL A 105 -16.23 10.97 1.14
N LEU A 106 -16.10 10.10 2.14
CA LEU A 106 -17.24 9.49 2.83
C LEU A 106 -18.10 10.56 3.52
N SER A 107 -17.48 11.51 4.21
CA SER A 107 -18.16 12.62 4.87
C SER A 107 -18.95 13.49 3.88
N VAL A 108 -18.34 13.86 2.75
CA VAL A 108 -19.01 14.63 1.68
C VAL A 108 -20.15 13.83 1.05
N CYS A 109 -19.96 12.53 0.80
CA CYS A 109 -20.99 11.67 0.24
C CYS A 109 -22.22 11.57 1.17
N LEU A 110 -21.99 11.33 2.47
CA LEU A 110 -23.05 11.27 3.49
C LEU A 110 -23.77 12.62 3.66
N THR A 111 -23.03 13.73 3.60
CA THR A 111 -23.62 15.08 3.65
C THR A 111 -24.52 15.35 2.45
N LYS A 112 -24.10 14.95 1.24
CA LYS A 112 -24.90 15.10 0.01
C LYS A 112 -26.12 14.17 -0.02
N ALA A 113 -26.02 12.99 0.58
CA ALA A 113 -27.11 12.02 0.67
C ALA A 113 -28.25 12.46 1.60
N GLY A 114 -28.14 13.61 2.28
CA GLY A 114 -29.24 14.21 3.04
C GLY A 114 -29.62 13.47 4.32
N LEU A 115 -28.78 12.57 4.82
CA LEU A 115 -28.99 11.90 6.10
C LEU A 115 -28.88 12.93 7.25
N HIS A 116 -30.03 13.33 7.79
CA HIS A 116 -30.15 14.37 8.83
C HIS A 116 -29.84 13.89 10.25
N ASP A 117 -29.36 12.64 10.43
CA ASP A 117 -29.01 12.08 11.73
C ASP A 117 -27.50 12.17 11.98
N GLY A 118 -27.05 13.36 12.39
CA GLY A 118 -25.62 13.66 12.62
C GLY A 118 -24.96 12.75 13.66
N GLY A 119 -25.73 12.19 14.59
CA GLY A 119 -25.22 11.26 15.60
C GLY A 119 -24.80 9.90 15.01
N LEU A 120 -25.57 9.39 14.06
CA LEU A 120 -25.26 8.13 13.38
C LEU A 120 -24.05 8.27 12.45
N ILE A 121 -23.97 9.39 11.72
CA ILE A 121 -22.85 9.72 10.83
C ILE A 121 -21.54 9.85 11.62
N ALA A 122 -21.56 10.56 12.74
CA ALA A 122 -20.37 10.72 13.59
C ALA A 122 -19.87 9.37 14.14
N LYS A 123 -20.77 8.49 14.58
CA LYS A 123 -20.41 7.14 15.06
C LYS A 123 -19.82 6.27 13.93
N GLN A 124 -20.38 6.34 12.73
CA GLN A 124 -19.89 5.63 11.55
C GLN A 124 -18.46 6.10 11.16
N LEU A 125 -18.24 7.42 11.11
CA LEU A 125 -16.93 8.01 10.84
C LEU A 125 -15.90 7.62 11.91
N LEU A 126 -16.29 7.65 13.19
CA LEU A 126 -15.44 7.26 14.30
C LEU A 126 -15.03 5.78 14.21
N SER A 127 -15.98 4.89 13.95
CA SER A 127 -15.71 3.46 13.75
C SER A 127 -14.70 3.23 12.62
N ASN A 128 -14.91 3.87 11.46
CA ASN A 128 -14.01 3.76 10.32
C ASN A 128 -12.61 4.32 10.62
N ALA A 129 -12.53 5.43 11.36
CA ALA A 129 -11.26 5.99 11.81
C ALA A 129 -10.51 5.03 12.74
N MET A 130 -11.19 4.41 13.71
CA MET A 130 -10.56 3.42 14.60
C MET A 130 -10.02 2.21 13.84
N VAL A 131 -10.78 1.73 12.85
CA VAL A 131 -10.37 0.63 11.97
C VAL A 131 -9.11 1.00 11.18
N PHE A 132 -9.03 2.21 10.61
CA PHE A 132 -7.82 2.65 9.92
C PHE A 132 -6.62 2.83 10.85
N VAL A 133 -6.82 3.40 12.04
CA VAL A 133 -5.76 3.48 13.06
C VAL A 133 -5.24 2.09 13.42
N CYS A 134 -6.14 1.13 13.62
CA CYS A 134 -5.78 -0.25 13.87
C CYS A 134 -4.95 -0.83 12.71
N GLY A 135 -5.40 -0.65 11.46
CA GLY A 135 -4.66 -1.10 10.27
C GLY A 135 -3.27 -0.49 10.15
N ILE A 136 -3.12 0.80 10.47
CA ILE A 136 -1.84 1.51 10.49
C ILE A 136 -0.89 0.90 11.53
N VAL A 137 -1.38 0.65 12.76
CA VAL A 137 -0.57 0.06 13.85
C VAL A 137 -0.15 -1.36 13.49
N VAL A 138 -1.08 -2.19 13.02
CA VAL A 138 -0.81 -3.57 12.60
C VAL A 138 0.18 -3.61 11.45
N GLY A 139 0.01 -2.74 10.44
CA GLY A 139 0.93 -2.62 9.31
C GLY A 139 2.33 -2.19 9.75
N ALA A 140 2.43 -1.16 10.59
CA ALA A 140 3.70 -0.70 11.14
C ALA A 140 4.41 -1.80 11.95
N PHE A 141 3.65 -2.53 12.78
CA PHE A 141 4.16 -3.66 13.54
C PHE A 141 4.71 -4.76 12.63
N HIS A 142 3.96 -5.17 11.60
CA HIS A 142 4.41 -6.17 10.63
C HIS A 142 5.68 -5.73 9.91
N LYS A 143 5.75 -4.47 9.48
CA LYS A 143 6.92 -3.93 8.79
C LYS A 143 8.16 -3.95 9.68
N VAL A 144 8.03 -3.51 10.94
CA VAL A 144 9.12 -3.56 11.92
C VAL A 144 9.56 -4.99 12.17
N LEU A 145 8.62 -5.91 12.38
CA LEU A 145 8.91 -7.32 12.62
C LEU A 145 9.69 -7.93 11.43
N MET A 146 9.24 -7.67 10.21
CA MET A 146 9.89 -8.15 8.98
C MET A 146 11.30 -7.57 8.81
N GLU A 147 11.49 -6.27 9.02
CA GLU A 147 12.81 -5.63 8.95
C GLU A 147 13.78 -6.18 10.01
N ARG A 148 13.28 -6.49 11.21
CA ARG A 148 14.09 -7.09 12.29
C ARG A 148 14.48 -8.52 11.95
N ALA A 149 13.53 -9.34 11.49
CA ALA A 149 13.78 -10.73 11.09
C ALA A 149 14.82 -10.81 9.95
N LEU A 150 14.73 -9.91 8.97
CA LEU A 150 15.68 -9.85 7.86
C LEU A 150 17.08 -9.46 8.34
N LYS A 151 17.20 -8.44 9.20
CA LYS A 151 18.49 -8.02 9.77
C LYS A 151 19.13 -9.13 10.61
N GLN A 152 18.34 -9.83 11.41
CA GLN A 152 18.83 -10.94 12.22
C GLN A 152 19.37 -12.07 11.33
N THR A 153 18.60 -12.48 10.31
CA THR A 153 19.03 -13.52 9.35
C THR A 153 20.32 -13.13 8.63
N PHE A 154 20.47 -11.86 8.26
CA PHE A 154 21.70 -11.36 7.64
C PHE A 154 22.90 -11.40 8.60
N GLN A 155 22.72 -11.00 9.85
CA GLN A 155 23.78 -11.06 10.87
C GLN A 155 24.20 -12.50 11.18
N ASP A 156 23.25 -13.42 11.27
CA ASP A 156 23.52 -14.84 11.50
C ASP A 156 24.32 -15.44 10.32
N THR A 157 23.97 -15.04 9.09
CA THR A 157 24.72 -15.43 7.88
C THR A 157 26.16 -14.93 7.93
N LEU A 158 26.38 -13.66 8.29
CA LEU A 158 27.73 -13.09 8.41
C LEU A 158 28.54 -13.76 9.53
N ARG A 159 27.93 -14.05 10.68
CA ARG A 159 28.60 -14.78 11.77
C ARG A 159 29.04 -16.17 11.32
N CYS A 160 28.18 -16.89 10.61
CA CYS A 160 28.49 -18.20 10.05
C CYS A 160 29.65 -18.13 9.04
N LEU A 161 29.63 -17.16 8.13
CA LEU A 161 30.72 -16.92 7.18
C LEU A 161 32.04 -16.61 7.88
N GLY A 162 32.02 -15.78 8.94
CA GLY A 162 33.22 -15.46 9.73
C GLY A 162 33.83 -16.70 10.40
N ILE A 163 33.01 -17.59 10.96
CA ILE A 163 33.47 -18.85 11.54
C ILE A 163 34.10 -19.75 10.46
N ARG A 164 33.47 -19.87 9.29
CA ARG A 164 34.01 -20.65 8.18
C ARG A 164 35.36 -20.12 7.70
N MET A 165 35.49 -18.80 7.52
CA MET A 165 36.74 -18.18 7.10
C MET A 165 37.86 -18.43 8.12
N LYS A 166 37.56 -18.35 9.43
CA LYS A 166 38.54 -18.64 10.48
C LYS A 166 39.04 -20.09 10.40
N LEU A 167 38.14 -21.05 10.26
CA LEU A 167 38.48 -22.47 10.14
C LEU A 167 39.33 -22.76 8.89
N GLU A 168 39.06 -22.08 7.77
CA GLU A 168 39.89 -22.21 6.56
C GLU A 168 41.32 -21.67 6.76
N ILE A 169 41.49 -20.61 7.54
CA ILE A 169 42.82 -20.05 7.86
C ILE A 169 43.58 -21.02 8.76
N GLU A 170 42.95 -21.52 9.83
CA GLU A 170 43.55 -22.48 10.76
C GLU A 170 43.99 -23.76 10.00
N LYS A 171 43.18 -24.24 9.06
CA LYS A 171 43.52 -25.39 8.19
C LYS A 171 44.71 -25.15 7.27
N ARG A 172 44.96 -23.91 6.83
CA ARG A 172 46.15 -23.59 5.99
C ARG A 172 47.43 -23.44 6.79
N GLN A 173 47.32 -23.20 8.11
CA GLN A 173 48.47 -23.09 9.01
C GLN A 173 48.93 -24.45 9.57
N GLN A 174 48.07 -25.46 9.57
CA GLN A 174 48.41 -26.87 9.82
C GLN A 174 48.94 -27.57 8.58
#